data_AF-A0A535CGS6-F1
#
_entry.id   AF-A0A535CGS6-F1
#
_cell.length_a   1.000
_cell.length_b   1.000
_cell.length_c   1.000
_cell.angle_alpha   90.00
_cell.angle_beta   90.00
_cell.angle_gamma   90.00
#
_symmetry.space_group_name_H-M   'P 1'
#
loop_
_entity.id
_entity.type
_entity.pdbx_description
1 polymer ?
#
loop_
_entity_poly.entity_id
_entity_poly.type
_entity_poly.pdbx_seq_one_letter_code
_entity_poly.pdbx_strand_id
1 'polypeptide(L)'
;MNPDRNSGGMTMNALMSIGLISSVAIPLILIALLGYLASQRIQSSDSTFVLVVVGCAIVVLIGVLAVNYFVQRRIKDRLLGLVDVCRNYDGGDRTTRAAVSGDDEFAMLAMSLNTLLDNPAVSQGGVSFSSNGNDAAALQAQIEKLLQEVSAVGDGDLRVQAEVTPDTLGVLADSFNYMIEELAKVVGRVQTTAVQVTNATRRILDRSAELAQSSE
;
A
#
# COMPACT_ATOMS: atom_id res chain seq x y z
N MET A 1 -2.93 25.74 -25.01
CA MET A 1 -2.43 25.74 -23.62
C MET A 1 -3.60 25.41 -22.71
N ASN A 2 -3.58 24.24 -22.06
CA ASN A 2 -4.53 23.92 -21.00
C ASN A 2 -3.76 23.97 -19.66
N PRO A 3 -4.01 24.97 -18.81
CA PRO A 3 -3.51 24.98 -17.43
C PRO A 3 -4.30 23.96 -16.60
N ASP A 4 -3.76 23.53 -15.46
CA ASP A 4 -4.37 22.64 -14.46
C ASP A 4 -4.18 21.12 -14.63
N ARG A 5 -2.93 20.69 -14.89
CA ARG A 5 -2.45 19.36 -14.46
C ARG A 5 -1.57 19.47 -13.22
N ASN A 6 -2.09 20.11 -12.18
CA ASN A 6 -1.61 19.87 -10.82
C ASN A 6 -2.32 18.62 -10.28
N SER A 7 -1.88 17.44 -10.72
CA SER A 7 -2.24 16.18 -10.08
C SER A 7 -1.01 15.61 -9.41
N GLY A 8 -0.59 16.26 -8.31
CA GLY A 8 0.35 15.70 -7.36
C GLY A 8 -0.24 14.43 -6.74
N GLY A 9 -0.04 13.30 -7.43
CA GLY A 9 -0.11 11.99 -6.82
C GLY A 9 0.90 11.96 -5.68
N MET A 10 0.45 11.63 -4.48
CA MET A 10 1.38 11.40 -3.39
C MET A 10 2.11 10.10 -3.69
N THR A 11 3.44 10.18 -3.79
CA THR A 11 4.31 9.00 -3.89
C THR A 11 3.95 7.99 -2.80
N MET A 12 4.20 6.71 -3.03
CA MET A 12 3.90 5.65 -2.08
C MET A 12 4.53 5.98 -0.71
N ASN A 13 5.72 6.57 -0.72
CA ASN A 13 6.40 7.07 0.48
C ASN A 13 5.66 8.27 1.15
N ALA A 14 5.12 9.21 0.37
CA ALA A 14 4.29 10.30 0.90
C ALA A 14 2.96 9.77 1.49
N LEU A 15 2.33 8.80 0.84
CA LEU A 15 1.11 8.16 1.35
C LEU A 15 1.40 7.34 2.63
N MET A 16 2.51 6.62 2.66
CA MET A 16 3.00 5.88 3.83
C MET A 16 3.31 6.82 4.99
N SER A 17 3.99 7.93 4.73
CA SER A 17 4.33 8.89 5.78
C SER A 17 3.07 9.53 6.37
N ILE A 18 2.06 9.85 5.56
CA ILE A 18 0.76 10.34 6.06
C ILE A 18 0.04 9.27 6.88
N GLY A 19 0.04 8.00 6.44
CA GLY A 19 -0.52 6.89 7.20
C GLY A 19 0.15 6.72 8.57
N LEU A 20 1.49 6.75 8.62
CA LEU A 20 2.27 6.67 9.85
C LEU A 20 2.08 7.88 10.77
N ILE A 21 2.16 9.09 10.20
CA ILE A 21 1.96 10.33 10.95
C ILE A 21 0.55 10.35 11.51
N SER A 22 -0.48 9.95 10.75
CA SER A 22 -1.85 9.87 11.28
C SER A 22 -1.96 8.84 12.42
N SER A 23 -1.37 7.65 12.27
CA SER A 23 -1.42 6.61 13.30
C SER A 23 -0.72 7.00 14.60
N VAL A 24 0.26 7.91 14.56
CA VAL A 24 0.99 8.42 15.75
C VAL A 24 0.36 9.71 16.29
N ALA A 25 -0.07 10.61 15.40
CA ALA A 25 -0.65 11.90 15.77
C ALA A 25 -2.02 11.74 16.44
N ILE A 26 -2.87 10.83 15.95
CA ILE A 26 -4.21 10.62 16.51
C ILE A 26 -4.14 10.23 18.01
N PRO A 27 -3.35 9.23 18.45
CA PRO A 27 -3.26 8.90 19.88
C PRO A 27 -2.58 10.00 20.70
N LEU A 28 -1.58 10.71 20.17
CA LEU A 28 -0.93 11.81 20.89
C LEU A 28 -1.87 13.01 21.11
N ILE A 29 -2.63 13.37 20.09
CA ILE A 29 -3.65 14.44 20.17
C ILE A 29 -4.74 14.02 21.16
N LEU A 30 -5.12 12.73 21.18
CA LEU A 30 -6.08 12.20 22.15
C LEU A 30 -5.58 12.30 23.60
N ILE A 31 -4.34 11.86 23.86
CA ILE A 31 -3.72 11.92 25.19
C ILE A 31 -3.63 13.39 25.65
N ALA A 32 -3.24 14.29 24.76
CA ALA A 32 -3.19 15.73 25.05
C ALA A 32 -4.59 16.32 25.32
N LEU A 33 -5.60 15.92 24.55
CA LEU A 33 -6.99 16.37 24.72
C LEU A 33 -7.61 15.83 26.02
N LEU A 34 -7.36 14.56 26.36
CA LEU A 34 -7.78 13.95 27.62
C LEU A 34 -7.09 14.62 28.81
N GLY A 35 -5.79 14.92 28.71
CA GLY A 35 -5.07 15.69 29.73
C GLY A 35 -5.63 17.10 29.92
N TYR A 36 -5.96 17.78 28.81
CA TYR A 36 -6.56 19.12 28.84
C TYR A 36 -7.97 19.12 29.45
N LEU A 37 -8.82 18.17 29.06
CA LEU A 37 -10.18 18.04 29.58
C LEU A 37 -10.20 17.59 31.04
N ALA A 38 -9.32 16.67 31.44
CA ALA A 38 -9.16 16.25 32.84
C ALA A 38 -8.72 17.42 33.73
N SER A 39 -7.79 18.26 33.25
CA SER A 39 -7.32 19.45 33.97
C SER A 39 -8.42 20.49 34.19
N GLN A 40 -9.37 20.63 33.26
CA GLN A 40 -10.52 21.54 33.41
C GLN A 40 -11.67 20.97 34.24
N ARG A 41 -11.71 19.66 34.51
CA ARG A 41 -12.84 18.95 35.12
C ARG A 41 -12.49 18.22 36.42
N ILE A 42 -11.56 18.74 37.22
CA ILE A 42 -11.24 18.24 38.59
C ILE A 42 -12.46 18.34 39.56
N GLN A 43 -13.63 18.80 39.10
CA GLN A 43 -14.82 19.03 39.94
C GLN A 43 -16.12 18.33 39.49
N SER A 44 -16.13 17.45 38.47
CA SER A 44 -17.36 16.76 38.02
C SER A 44 -17.34 15.24 38.21
N SER A 45 -18.49 14.69 38.58
CA SER A 45 -18.81 13.29 38.88
C SER A 45 -18.08 12.23 38.04
N ASP A 46 -17.64 11.16 38.72
CA ASP A 46 -16.81 10.05 38.21
C ASP A 46 -17.36 9.40 36.92
N SER A 47 -18.69 9.30 36.78
CA SER A 47 -19.34 8.66 35.63
C SER A 47 -19.24 9.46 34.32
N THR A 48 -19.31 10.80 34.40
CA THR A 48 -19.19 11.69 33.23
C THR A 48 -17.78 11.69 32.66
N PHE A 49 -16.77 11.55 33.50
CA PHE A 49 -15.37 11.46 33.08
C PHE A 49 -15.13 10.17 32.27
N VAL A 50 -15.56 9.02 32.79
CA VAL A 50 -15.41 7.71 32.12
C VAL A 50 -16.08 7.70 30.75
N LEU A 51 -17.29 8.25 30.61
CA LEU A 51 -18.00 8.32 29.33
C LEU A 51 -17.26 9.17 28.27
N VAL A 52 -16.66 10.29 28.68
CA VAL A 52 -15.88 11.14 27.76
C VAL A 52 -14.62 10.41 27.30
N VAL A 53 -13.91 9.74 28.21
CA VAL A 53 -12.71 8.97 27.87
C VAL A 53 -13.03 7.83 26.89
N VAL A 54 -14.08 7.06 27.16
CA VAL A 54 -14.52 5.95 26.29
C VAL A 54 -14.98 6.47 24.93
N GLY A 55 -15.75 7.56 24.88
CA GLY A 55 -16.18 8.19 23.63
C GLY A 55 -15.00 8.65 22.77
N CYS A 56 -14.01 9.30 23.38
CA CYS A 56 -12.77 9.69 22.72
C CYS A 56 -11.98 8.49 22.16
N ALA A 57 -11.86 7.41 22.93
CA ALA A 57 -11.17 6.20 22.48
C ALA A 57 -11.85 5.56 21.25
N ILE A 58 -13.18 5.54 21.21
CA ILE A 58 -13.96 5.01 20.07
C ILE A 58 -13.75 5.86 18.82
N VAL A 59 -13.81 7.20 18.92
CA VAL A 59 -13.59 8.10 17.78
C VAL A 59 -12.20 7.90 17.19
N VAL A 60 -11.19 7.72 18.04
CA VAL A 60 -9.82 7.43 17.59
C VAL A 60 -9.71 6.08 16.91
N LEU A 61 -10.31 5.03 17.48
CA LEU A 61 -10.33 3.70 16.87
C LEU A 61 -10.95 3.76 15.47
N ILE A 62 -12.08 4.45 15.33
CA ILE A 62 -12.76 4.63 14.03
C ILE A 62 -11.88 5.41 13.07
N GLY A 63 -11.24 6.49 13.52
CA GLY A 63 -10.33 7.29 12.69
C GLY A 63 -9.16 6.47 12.14
N VAL A 64 -8.51 5.66 13.00
CA VAL A 64 -7.41 4.78 12.59
C VAL A 64 -7.88 3.72 11.60
N LEU A 65 -9.02 3.07 11.86
CA LEU A 65 -9.60 2.09 10.94
C LEU A 65 -9.99 2.70 9.59
N ALA A 66 -10.56 3.90 9.59
CA ALA A 66 -10.97 4.61 8.38
C ALA A 66 -9.74 4.99 7.52
N VAL A 67 -8.67 5.51 8.12
CA VAL A 67 -7.44 5.83 7.40
C VAL A 67 -6.81 4.55 6.83
N ASN A 68 -6.71 3.48 7.63
CA ASN A 68 -6.17 2.21 7.18
C ASN A 68 -6.97 1.65 5.99
N TYR A 69 -8.31 1.59 6.12
CA TYR A 69 -9.20 1.15 5.05
C TYR A 69 -9.03 2.00 3.77
N PHE A 70 -8.93 3.32 3.91
CA PHE A 70 -8.76 4.22 2.77
C PHE A 70 -7.43 4.00 2.04
N VAL A 71 -6.32 3.84 2.79
CA VAL A 71 -5.00 3.56 2.22
C VAL A 71 -4.99 2.21 1.50
N GLN A 72 -5.53 1.16 2.13
CA GLN A 72 -5.62 -0.18 1.53
C GLN A 72 -6.45 -0.17 0.24
N ARG A 73 -7.60 0.49 0.27
CA ARG A 73 -8.48 0.58 -0.90
C ARG A 73 -7.81 1.30 -2.06
N ARG A 74 -7.10 2.41 -1.78
CA ARG A 74 -6.41 3.20 -2.81
C ARG A 74 -5.28 2.42 -3.50
N ILE A 75 -4.50 1.64 -2.75
CA ILE A 75 -3.43 0.80 -3.29
C ILE A 75 -4.03 -0.35 -4.12
N LYS A 76 -5.06 -1.01 -3.59
CA LYS A 76 -5.73 -2.13 -4.25
C LYS A 76 -6.32 -1.73 -5.60
N ASP A 77 -7.01 -0.59 -5.66
CA ASP A 77 -7.66 -0.12 -6.91
C ASP A 77 -6.61 0.16 -8.01
N ARG A 78 -5.44 0.70 -7.66
CA ARG A 78 -4.36 0.96 -8.62
C ARG A 78 -3.67 -0.32 -9.09
N LEU A 79 -3.45 -1.27 -8.19
CA LEU A 79 -2.82 -2.55 -8.51
C LEU A 79 -3.75 -3.43 -9.36
N LEU A 80 -5.04 -3.51 -9.02
CA LEU A 80 -6.03 -4.24 -9.82
C LEU A 80 -6.17 -3.68 -11.23
N GLY A 81 -6.09 -2.36 -11.40
CA GLY A 81 -6.12 -1.75 -12.73
C GLY A 81 -4.96 -2.18 -13.63
N LEU A 82 -3.78 -2.41 -13.06
CA LEU A 82 -2.62 -2.94 -13.79
C LEU A 82 -2.79 -4.43 -14.11
N VAL A 83 -3.29 -5.21 -13.15
CA VAL A 83 -3.58 -6.64 -13.32
C VAL A 83 -4.64 -6.86 -14.41
N ASP A 84 -5.68 -6.04 -14.46
CA ASP A 84 -6.74 -6.15 -15.47
C ASP A 84 -6.22 -5.88 -16.89
N VAL A 85 -5.29 -4.94 -17.06
CA VAL A 85 -4.64 -4.68 -18.35
C VAL A 85 -3.84 -5.90 -18.78
N CYS A 86 -3.09 -6.51 -17.86
CA CYS A 86 -2.32 -7.73 -18.14
C CYS A 86 -3.22 -8.92 -18.50
N ARG A 87 -4.34 -9.11 -17.79
CA ARG A 87 -5.31 -10.17 -18.07
C ARG A 87 -6.02 -9.98 -19.41
N ASN A 88 -6.40 -8.75 -19.75
CA ASN A 88 -6.99 -8.44 -21.05
C ASN A 88 -5.97 -8.65 -22.19
N TYR A 89 -4.70 -8.33 -21.93
CA TYR A 89 -3.61 -8.57 -22.85
C TYR A 89 -3.38 -10.08 -23.12
N ASP A 90 -3.34 -10.91 -22.07
CA ASP A 90 -3.28 -12.38 -22.17
C ASP A 90 -4.52 -12.96 -22.88
N GLY A 91 -5.70 -12.36 -22.64
CA GLY A 91 -6.94 -12.65 -23.34
C GLY A 91 -6.97 -12.23 -24.82
N GLY A 92 -5.89 -11.63 -25.34
CA GLY A 92 -5.73 -11.25 -26.74
C GLY A 92 -6.14 -9.81 -27.09
N ASP A 93 -6.68 -9.05 -26.15
CA ASP A 93 -6.97 -7.62 -26.34
C ASP A 93 -5.73 -6.76 -26.08
N ARG A 94 -4.98 -6.53 -27.16
CA ARG A 94 -3.75 -5.74 -27.16
C ARG A 94 -3.97 -4.23 -27.24
N THR A 95 -5.22 -3.75 -27.16
CA THR A 95 -5.54 -2.31 -27.24
C THR A 95 -5.74 -1.68 -25.87
N THR A 96 -6.03 -2.49 -24.86
CA THR A 96 -6.15 -2.04 -23.48
C THR A 96 -4.77 -1.55 -22.98
N ARG A 97 -4.76 -0.39 -22.30
CA ARG A 97 -3.57 0.25 -21.75
C ARG A 97 -3.80 0.60 -20.29
N ALA A 98 -2.73 0.56 -19.49
CA ALA A 98 -2.77 0.99 -18.11
C ALA A 98 -2.95 2.51 -18.03
N ALA A 99 -3.90 2.94 -17.19
CA ALA A 99 -4.15 4.36 -16.97
C ALA A 99 -2.97 5.01 -16.23
N VAL A 100 -2.18 5.82 -16.94
CA VAL A 100 -1.11 6.62 -16.33
C VAL A 100 -1.74 7.85 -15.69
N SER A 101 -1.73 7.93 -14.37
CA SER A 101 -2.34 9.02 -13.62
C SER A 101 -1.52 9.37 -12.39
N GLY A 102 -0.92 10.55 -12.41
CA GLY A 102 0.03 11.01 -11.40
C GLY A 102 1.47 10.99 -11.92
N ASP A 103 2.41 11.29 -11.03
CA ASP A 103 3.87 11.25 -11.26
C ASP A 103 4.54 10.37 -10.19
N ASP A 104 3.79 9.38 -9.70
CA ASP A 104 4.16 8.48 -8.62
C ASP A 104 4.69 7.13 -9.15
N GLU A 105 5.08 6.25 -8.24
CA GLU A 105 5.66 4.94 -8.55
C GLU A 105 4.67 4.06 -9.35
N PHE A 106 3.36 4.23 -9.15
CA PHE A 106 2.34 3.54 -9.95
C PHE A 106 2.23 4.11 -11.36
N ALA A 107 2.41 5.42 -11.54
CA ALA A 107 2.49 6.04 -12.85
C ALA A 107 3.75 5.59 -13.61
N MET A 108 4.90 5.47 -12.92
CA MET A 108 6.12 4.92 -13.51
C MET A 108 5.94 3.46 -13.92
N LEU A 109 5.33 2.63 -13.06
CA LEU A 109 4.99 1.24 -13.41
C LEU A 109 4.03 1.15 -14.60
N ALA A 110 2.98 1.98 -14.63
CA ALA A 110 2.01 2.01 -15.73
C ALA A 110 2.65 2.43 -17.06
N MET A 111 3.58 3.40 -17.04
CA MET A 111 4.33 3.81 -18.24
C MET A 111 5.25 2.70 -18.74
N SER A 112 6.00 2.06 -17.84
CA SER A 112 6.88 0.94 -18.19
C SER A 112 6.09 -0.26 -18.72
N LEU A 113 4.94 -0.58 -18.10
CA LEU A 113 4.03 -1.61 -18.59
C LEU A 113 3.52 -1.27 -19.99
N ASN A 114 3.00 -0.05 -20.20
CA ASN A 114 2.54 0.38 -21.52
C ASN A 114 3.65 0.32 -22.58
N THR A 115 4.89 0.67 -22.22
CA THR A 115 6.06 0.59 -23.10
C THR A 115 6.38 -0.86 -23.49
N LEU A 116 6.26 -1.81 -22.55
CA LEU A 116 6.38 -3.23 -22.88
C LEU A 116 5.26 -3.72 -23.80
N LEU A 117 4.02 -3.29 -23.55
CA LEU A 117 2.87 -3.65 -24.39
C LEU A 117 2.98 -3.07 -25.81
N ASP A 118 3.62 -1.90 -25.95
CA ASP A 118 3.89 -1.23 -27.23
C ASP A 118 5.08 -1.83 -27.99
N ASN A 119 5.90 -2.69 -27.35
CA ASN A 119 7.04 -3.30 -28.02
C ASN A 119 6.55 -4.26 -29.15
N PRO A 120 7.00 -4.10 -30.40
CA PRO A 120 6.60 -4.97 -31.51
C PRO A 120 6.92 -6.45 -31.31
N ALA A 121 7.90 -6.80 -30.46
CA ALA A 121 8.16 -8.19 -30.05
C ALA A 121 6.97 -8.83 -29.30
N VAL A 122 6.18 -8.01 -28.62
CA VAL A 122 4.99 -8.38 -27.82
C VAL A 122 3.73 -8.29 -28.68
N SER A 123 3.67 -7.30 -29.58
CA SER A 123 2.55 -7.09 -30.51
C SER A 123 2.49 -8.08 -31.68
N GLN A 124 3.60 -8.69 -32.10
CA GLN A 124 3.64 -9.55 -33.29
C GLN A 124 3.39 -11.03 -32.97
N GLY A 125 2.12 -11.38 -32.81
CA GLY A 125 1.60 -12.66 -33.33
C GLY A 125 1.48 -12.67 -34.86
N GLY A 126 2.33 -11.91 -35.56
CA GLY A 126 2.34 -11.74 -37.01
C GLY A 126 3.73 -12.02 -37.53
N VAL A 127 3.86 -13.10 -38.31
CA VAL A 127 5.07 -13.52 -39.00
C VAL A 127 5.71 -12.35 -39.75
N SER A 128 6.71 -11.71 -39.15
CA SER A 128 7.66 -10.84 -39.84
C SER A 128 9.04 -11.41 -39.58
N PHE A 129 9.52 -12.13 -40.58
CA PHE A 129 10.82 -12.78 -40.62
C PHE A 129 11.94 -11.73 -40.57
N SER A 130 12.50 -11.47 -39.40
CA SER A 130 13.82 -10.81 -39.28
C SER A 130 14.49 -11.14 -37.93
N SER A 131 15.52 -11.99 -38.02
CA SER A 131 16.53 -12.37 -37.02
C SER A 131 16.08 -12.79 -35.60
N ASN A 132 16.22 -14.10 -35.34
CA ASN A 132 16.21 -14.82 -34.05
C ASN A 132 14.85 -15.25 -33.44
N GLY A 133 14.31 -16.37 -33.93
CA GLY A 133 13.13 -17.02 -33.35
C GLY A 133 13.29 -17.56 -31.92
N ASN A 134 14.53 -17.69 -31.42
CA ASN A 134 14.79 -18.09 -30.03
C ASN A 134 14.61 -16.92 -29.06
N ASP A 135 14.95 -15.71 -29.48
CA ASP A 135 14.92 -14.52 -28.61
C ASP A 135 13.48 -14.03 -28.42
N ALA A 136 12.65 -14.11 -29.47
CA ALA A 136 11.23 -13.79 -29.38
C ALA A 136 10.46 -14.74 -28.44
N ALA A 137 10.71 -16.05 -28.54
CA ALA A 137 10.10 -17.03 -27.64
C ALA A 137 10.59 -16.90 -26.18
N ALA A 138 11.87 -16.59 -26.00
CA ALA A 138 12.43 -16.32 -24.67
C ALA A 138 11.86 -15.04 -24.05
N LEU A 139 11.63 -13.99 -24.84
CA LEU A 139 10.98 -12.76 -24.40
C LEU A 139 9.51 -13.00 -24.02
N GLN A 140 8.77 -13.74 -24.84
CA GLN A 140 7.38 -14.13 -24.56
C GLN A 140 7.29 -14.88 -23.21
N ALA A 141 8.17 -15.85 -22.99
CA ALA A 141 8.20 -16.64 -21.75
C ALA A 141 8.56 -15.78 -20.51
N GLN A 142 9.47 -14.81 -20.66
CA GLN A 142 9.82 -13.87 -19.59
C GLN A 142 8.63 -12.96 -19.23
N ILE A 143 7.84 -12.53 -20.22
CA ILE A 143 6.64 -11.71 -19.99
C ILE A 143 5.58 -12.52 -19.24
N GLU A 144 5.25 -13.74 -19.70
CA GLU A 144 4.26 -14.60 -19.04
C GLU A 144 4.62 -14.85 -17.56
N LYS A 145 5.91 -15.09 -17.29
CA LYS A 145 6.43 -15.25 -15.93
C LYS A 145 6.24 -13.99 -15.10
N LEU A 146 6.60 -12.82 -15.63
CA LEU A 146 6.41 -11.54 -14.95
C LEU A 146 4.94 -11.25 -14.64
N LEU A 147 4.03 -11.58 -15.56
CA LEU A 147 2.58 -11.42 -15.33
C LEU A 147 2.08 -12.30 -14.19
N GLN A 148 2.59 -13.52 -14.09
CA GLN A 148 2.25 -14.45 -13.01
C GLN A 148 2.78 -13.94 -11.65
N GLU A 149 4.00 -13.40 -11.63
CA GLU A 149 4.61 -12.79 -10.44
C GLU A 149 3.82 -11.55 -9.98
N VAL A 150 3.37 -10.71 -10.91
CA VAL A 150 2.48 -9.56 -10.63
C VAL A 150 1.14 -10.00 -10.05
N SER A 151 0.55 -11.07 -10.57
CA SER A 151 -0.71 -11.61 -10.03
C SER A 151 -0.55 -12.13 -8.60
N ALA A 152 0.55 -12.82 -8.29
CA ALA A 152 0.81 -13.39 -6.96
C ALA A 152 0.98 -12.31 -5.88
N VAL A 153 1.63 -11.19 -6.23
CA VAL A 153 1.73 -10.01 -5.35
C VAL A 153 0.35 -9.38 -5.11
N GLY A 154 -0.52 -9.38 -6.12
CA GLY A 154 -1.91 -8.93 -5.98
C GLY A 154 -2.74 -9.76 -4.98
N ASP A 155 -2.41 -11.06 -4.84
CA ASP A 155 -3.01 -11.96 -3.86
C ASP A 155 -2.37 -11.85 -2.46
N GLY A 156 -1.32 -11.03 -2.31
CA GLY A 156 -0.67 -10.71 -1.04
C GLY A 156 0.59 -11.51 -0.72
N ASP A 157 1.12 -12.29 -1.68
CA ASP A 157 2.40 -12.98 -1.51
C ASP A 157 3.57 -12.03 -1.84
N LEU A 158 4.10 -11.37 -0.81
CA LEU A 158 5.25 -10.47 -0.92
C LEU A 158 6.61 -11.20 -0.88
N ARG A 159 6.64 -12.54 -1.01
CA ARG A 159 7.88 -13.32 -1.08
C ARG A 159 8.32 -13.60 -2.51
N VAL A 160 7.46 -13.30 -3.49
CA VAL A 160 7.74 -13.46 -4.91
C VAL A 160 8.77 -12.40 -5.35
N GLN A 161 9.67 -12.79 -6.26
CA GLN A 161 10.64 -11.89 -6.87
C GLN A 161 10.64 -12.12 -8.37
N ALA A 162 10.62 -11.03 -9.13
CA ALA A 162 10.77 -11.05 -10.56
C ALA A 162 12.23 -11.22 -10.97
N GLU A 163 12.45 -11.99 -12.02
CA GLU A 163 13.78 -12.21 -12.58
C GLU A 163 14.28 -10.95 -13.31
N VAL A 164 15.42 -10.41 -12.88
CA VAL A 164 16.02 -9.21 -13.48
C VAL A 164 16.97 -9.61 -14.61
N THR A 165 16.58 -9.29 -15.84
CA THR A 165 17.35 -9.55 -17.05
C THR A 165 18.05 -8.29 -17.58
N PRO A 166 19.07 -8.37 -18.47
CA PRO A 166 19.79 -7.19 -18.97
C PRO A 166 19.01 -6.35 -20.02
N ASP A 167 17.81 -6.79 -20.38
CA ASP A 167 16.98 -6.20 -21.42
C ASP A 167 15.95 -5.22 -20.84
N THR A 168 15.05 -4.71 -21.68
CA THR A 168 14.05 -3.71 -21.28
C THR A 168 13.07 -4.24 -20.22
N LEU A 169 12.86 -5.56 -20.17
CA LEU A 169 12.07 -6.21 -19.12
C LEU A 169 12.77 -6.16 -17.75
N GLY A 170 14.10 -6.22 -17.72
CA GLY A 170 14.88 -6.14 -16.50
C GLY A 170 14.62 -4.90 -15.67
N VAL A 171 14.50 -3.74 -16.31
CA VAL A 171 14.20 -2.47 -15.62
C VAL A 171 12.79 -2.50 -15.00
N LEU A 172 11.84 -3.18 -15.67
CA LEU A 172 10.50 -3.38 -15.11
C LEU A 172 10.52 -4.36 -13.94
N ALA A 173 11.23 -5.48 -14.07
CA ALA A 173 11.39 -6.47 -13.01
C ALA A 173 12.06 -5.86 -11.77
N ASP A 174 13.07 -5.00 -11.97
CA ASP A 174 13.74 -4.26 -10.90
C ASP A 174 12.79 -3.28 -10.19
N SER A 175 12.04 -2.47 -10.97
CA SER A 175 11.03 -1.56 -10.44
C SER A 175 9.94 -2.31 -9.65
N PHE A 176 9.52 -3.47 -10.15
CA PHE A 176 8.54 -4.33 -9.51
C PHE A 176 9.06 -4.93 -8.20
N ASN A 177 10.28 -5.49 -8.20
CA ASN A 177 10.95 -5.98 -6.98
C ASN A 177 11.10 -4.88 -5.93
N TYR A 178 11.47 -3.67 -6.33
CA TYR A 178 11.55 -2.51 -5.44
C TYR A 178 10.19 -2.23 -4.77
N MET A 179 9.09 -2.26 -5.52
CA MET A 179 7.75 -2.08 -4.95
C MET A 179 7.36 -3.19 -3.99
N ILE A 180 7.68 -4.46 -4.28
CA ILE A 180 7.43 -5.58 -3.37
C ILE A 180 8.18 -5.36 -2.04
N GLU A 181 9.45 -4.94 -2.12
CA GLU A 181 10.26 -4.69 -0.94
C GLU A 181 9.66 -3.56 -0.08
N GLU A 182 9.23 -2.46 -0.71
CA GLU A 182 8.57 -1.36 0.00
C GLU A 182 7.23 -1.77 0.60
N LEU A 183 6.43 -2.59 -0.09
CA LEU A 183 5.19 -3.16 0.47
C LEU A 183 5.50 -4.09 1.66
N ALA A 184 6.53 -4.92 1.57
CA ALA A 184 6.95 -5.81 2.66
C ALA A 184 7.41 -5.03 3.88
N LYS A 185 8.15 -3.92 3.70
CA LYS A 185 8.52 -2.99 4.77
C LYS A 185 7.28 -2.40 5.44
N VAL A 186 6.25 -1.99 4.69
CA VAL A 186 4.99 -1.50 5.26
C VAL A 186 4.33 -2.56 6.11
N VAL A 187 4.16 -3.78 5.58
CA VAL A 187 3.55 -4.89 6.31
C VAL A 187 4.33 -5.21 7.59
N GLY A 188 5.66 -5.23 7.54
CA GLY A 188 6.52 -5.43 8.70
C GLY A 188 6.38 -4.33 9.75
N ARG A 189 6.28 -3.07 9.33
CA ARG A 189 6.03 -1.93 10.24
C ARG A 189 4.65 -2.02 10.89
N VAL A 190 3.62 -2.39 10.13
CA VAL A 190 2.26 -2.61 10.66
C VAL A 190 2.27 -3.73 11.69
N GLN A 191 2.92 -4.86 11.41
CA GLN A 191 3.04 -5.98 12.33
C GLN A 191 3.78 -5.56 13.62
N THR A 192 4.88 -4.83 13.50
CA THR A 192 5.64 -4.32 14.63
C THR A 192 4.80 -3.39 15.50
N THR A 193 4.08 -2.44 14.89
CA THR A 193 3.17 -1.54 15.61
C THR A 193 2.07 -2.31 16.31
N ALA A 194 1.47 -3.32 15.67
CA ALA A 194 0.45 -4.17 16.29
C ALA A 194 0.99 -4.92 17.52
N VAL A 195 2.24 -5.42 17.46
CA VAL A 195 2.93 -6.02 18.62
C VAL A 195 3.16 -5.00 19.72
N GLN A 196 3.60 -3.78 19.38
CA GLN A 196 3.80 -2.71 20.36
C GLN A 196 2.48 -2.31 21.06
N VAL A 197 1.40 -2.18 20.30
CA VAL A 197 0.05 -1.91 20.84
C VAL A 197 -0.37 -3.04 21.78
N THR A 198 -0.21 -4.30 21.38
CA THR A 198 -0.53 -5.47 22.21
C THR A 198 0.25 -5.46 23.55
N ASN A 199 1.55 -5.14 23.49
CA ASN A 199 2.38 -5.04 24.68
C ASN A 199 1.99 -3.86 25.58
N ALA A 200 1.64 -2.71 24.99
CA ALA A 200 1.16 -1.55 25.75
C ALA A 200 -0.17 -1.87 26.45
N THR A 201 -1.11 -2.51 25.76
CA THR A 201 -2.39 -2.95 26.35
C THR A 201 -2.18 -3.92 27.51
N ARG A 202 -1.27 -4.91 27.38
CA ARG A 202 -0.94 -5.81 28.49
C ARG A 202 -0.40 -5.06 29.70
N ARG A 203 0.55 -4.13 29.50
CA ARG A 203 1.09 -3.31 30.60
C ARG A 203 0.03 -2.46 31.29
N ILE A 204 -0.95 -1.94 30.53
CA ILE A 204 -2.08 -1.21 31.10
C ILE A 204 -2.94 -2.14 31.95
N LEU A 205 -3.27 -3.34 31.45
CA LEU A 205 -4.06 -4.33 32.19
C LEU A 205 -3.36 -4.77 33.49
N ASP A 206 -2.07 -5.05 33.44
CA ASP A 206 -1.28 -5.45 34.62
C ASP A 206 -1.30 -4.34 35.69
N ARG A 207 -1.09 -3.08 35.29
CA ARG A 207 -1.17 -1.92 36.20
C ARG A 207 -2.58 -1.70 36.74
N SER A 208 -3.61 -1.90 35.94
CA SER A 208 -5.00 -1.79 36.40
C SER A 208 -5.34 -2.88 37.42
N ALA A 209 -4.82 -4.10 37.25
CA ALA A 209 -5.00 -5.19 38.21
C ALA A 209 -4.25 -4.90 39.53
N GLU A 210 -3.03 -4.39 39.46
CA GLU A 210 -2.25 -3.97 40.64
C GLU A 210 -2.97 -2.86 41.41
N LEU A 211 -3.47 -1.83 40.71
CA LEU A 211 -4.23 -0.73 41.33
C LEU A 211 -5.53 -1.20 41.99
N ALA A 212 -6.23 -2.16 41.38
CA ALA A 212 -7.44 -2.75 41.94
C ALA A 212 -7.12 -3.51 43.24
N GLN A 213 -6.04 -4.30 43.24
CA GLN A 213 -5.61 -5.07 44.41
C GLN A 213 -5.04 -4.18 45.53
N SER A 214 -4.41 -3.04 45.21
CA SER A 214 -3.93 -2.09 46.21
C SER A 214 -5.02 -1.20 46.80
N SER A 215 -6.19 -1.12 46.15
CA SER A 215 -7.34 -0.31 46.60
C SER A 215 -8.33 -1.10 47.45
N GLU A 216 -8.07 -2.38 47.70
CA GLU A 216 -8.80 -3.26 48.61
C GLU A 216 -8.04 -3.37 49.95
#